data_AF-A0A0F9PPH1-F1
#
_entry.id   AF-A0A0F9PPH1-F1
#
_cell.length_a   1.000
_cell.length_b   1.000
_cell.length_c   1.000
_cell.angle_alpha   90.00
_cell.angle_beta   90.00
_cell.angle_gamma   90.00
#
_symmetry.space_group_name_H-M   'P 1'
#
loop_
_entity.id
_entity.type
_entity.pdbx_description
1 polymer ?
#
loop_
_entity_poly.entity_id
_entity_poly.type
_entity_poly.pdbx_seq_one_letter_code
_entity_poly.pdbx_strand_id
1 'polypeptide(L)' 'MKLERIFPAVLIALDICAAIMYVPGKDWRKVVYWLAAATLTYVVTW' A
#
# COMPACT_ATOMS: atom_id res chain seq x y z
N MET A 1 12.86 18.15 -2.73
CA MET A 1 12.09 16.94 -3.13
C MET A 1 10.71 17.39 -3.54
N LYS A 2 10.23 17.02 -4.73
CA LYS A 2 8.90 17.43 -5.22
C LYS A 2 7.82 16.97 -4.24
N LEU A 3 7.00 17.91 -3.75
CA LEU A 3 5.85 17.65 -2.85
C LEU A 3 4.91 16.56 -3.39
N GLU A 4 4.95 16.32 -4.70
CA GLU A 4 4.26 15.27 -5.45
C GLU A 4 4.53 13.85 -4.91
N ARG A 5 5.59 13.61 -4.13
CA ARG A 5 5.96 12.28 -3.60
C ARG A 5 5.52 12.01 -2.16
N ILE A 6 5.13 13.04 -1.40
CA ILE A 6 4.73 12.88 0.00
C ILE A 6 3.39 12.14 0.08
N PHE A 7 2.43 12.52 -0.77
CA PHE A 7 1.12 11.88 -0.83
C PHE A 7 1.19 10.39 -1.19
N PRO A 8 1.86 9.96 -2.28
CA PRO A 8 1.99 8.54 -2.60
C PRO A 8 2.81 7.76 -1.57
N ALA A 9 3.81 8.38 -0.91
CA ALA A 9 4.53 7.71 0.17
C ALA A 9 3.62 7.38 1.38
N VAL A 10 2.71 8.28 1.74
CA VAL A 10 1.72 8.04 2.80
C VAL A 10 0.71 6.96 2.37
N LEU A 11 0.26 6.97 1.12
CA LEU A 11 -0.63 5.92 0.58
C LEU A 11 0.00 4.53 0.66
N ILE A 12 1.26 4.39 0.25
CA ILE A 12 1.97 3.10 0.34
C ILE A 12 2.05 2.60 1.79
N ALA A 13 2.35 3.50 2.74
CA ALA A 13 2.38 3.13 4.16
C ALA A 13 1.00 2.69 4.67
N LEU A 14 -0.07 3.35 4.22
CA LEU A 14 -1.45 2.99 4.56
C LEU A 14 -1.84 1.63 3.99
N ASP A 15 -1.49 1.35 2.73
CA ASP A 15 -1.76 0.09 2.06
C ASP A 15 -1.06 -1.09 2.75
N ILE A 16 0.19 -0.91 3.17
CA ILE A 16 0.94 -1.92 3.92
C ILE A 16 0.31 -2.15 5.31
N CYS A 17 -0.03 -1.09 6.04
CA CYS A 17 -0.73 -1.20 7.33
C CYS A 17 -2.08 -1.92 7.19
N ALA A 18 -2.83 -1.62 6.13
CA ALA A 18 -4.08 -2.31 5.82
C ALA A 18 -3.83 -3.79 5.52
N ALA A 19 -2.83 -4.11 4.70
CA ALA A 19 -2.44 -5.50 4.41
C ALA A 19 -2.11 -6.28 5.70
N ILE A 20 -1.36 -5.68 6.62
CA ILE A 20 -1.01 -6.29 7.93
C ILE A 20 -2.27 -6.51 8.79
N MET A 21 -3.19 -5.55 8.83
CA MET A 21 -4.46 -5.69 9.58
C MET A 21 -5.39 -6.78 9.03
N TYR A 22 -5.28 -7.15 7.74
CA TYR A 22 -6.07 -8.24 7.17
C TYR A 22 -5.48 -9.63 7.40
N VAL A 23 -4.25 -9.74 7.93
CA VAL A 23 -3.59 -11.03 8.24
C VAL A 23 -4.33 -11.81 9.35
N PRO A 24 -4.73 -11.21 10.49
CA PRO A 24 -5.48 -11.92 11.53
C PRO A 24 -6.88 -12.37 11.07
N GLY A 25 -7.48 -11.63 10.12
CA GLY A 25 -8.79 -11.94 9.57
C GLY A 25 -8.82 -13.13 8.60
N LYS A 26 -7.67 -13.75 8.27
CA LYS A 26 -7.51 -14.78 7.23
C LYS A 26 -8.02 -14.36 5.84
N ASP A 27 -8.25 -13.07 5.62
CA ASP A 27 -8.71 -12.49 4.36
C ASP A 27 -7.54 -12.30 3.39
N TRP A 28 -6.93 -13.42 2.97
CA TRP A 28 -5.75 -13.42 2.08
C TRP A 28 -5.96 -12.65 0.76
N ARG A 29 -7.20 -12.63 0.25
CA ARG A 29 -7.57 -11.85 -0.95
C ARG A 29 -7.34 -10.36 -0.74
N LYS A 30 -7.69 -9.84 0.44
CA LYS A 30 -7.51 -8.42 0.76
C LYS A 30 -6.05 -8.10 1.00
N VAL A 31 -5.31 -8.98 1.67
CA VAL A 31 -3.85 -8.80 1.88
C VAL A 31 -3.13 -8.62 0.55
N VAL A 32 -3.37 -9.50 -0.43
CA VAL A 32 -2.77 -9.41 -1.77
C VAL A 32 -3.24 -8.17 -2.52
N TYR A 33 -4.53 -7.80 -2.41
CA TYR A 33 -5.07 -6.59 -3.01
C TYR A 33 -4.36 -5.32 -2.51
N TRP A 34 -4.21 -5.17 -1.20
CA TRP A 34 -3.54 -4.02 -0.59
C TRP A 34 -2.03 -3.99 -0.92
N LEU A 35 -1.37 -5.15 -0.97
CA LEU A 35 0.02 -5.26 -1.44
C LEU A 35 0.21 -4.86 -2.91
N ALA A 36 -0.75 -5.22 -3.77
CA ALA A 36 -0.74 -4.83 -5.17
C ALA A 36 -0.94 -3.31 -5.33
N ALA A 37 -1.83 -2.70 -4.56
CA ALA A 37 -2.03 -1.25 -4.53
C ALA A 37 -0.75 -0.50 -4.09
N ALA A 38 -0.09 -0.97 -3.02
CA ALA A 38 1.19 -0.43 -2.58
C ALA A 38 2.27 -0.52 -3.68
N THR A 39 2.35 -1.68 -4.34
CA THR A 39 3.32 -1.92 -5.43
C THR A 39 3.07 -1.01 -6.62
N LEU A 40 1.82 -0.87 -7.05
CA LEU A 40 1.45 -0.03 -8.19
C LEU A 40 1.72 1.45 -7.91
N THR A 41 1.41 1.91 -6.69
CA THR A 41 1.73 3.27 -6.24
C THR A 41 3.24 3.51 -6.19
N TYR A 42 4.03 2.52 -5.77
CA TYR A 42 5.49 2.60 -5.78
C TYR A 42 6.05 2.73 -7.20
N VAL A 43 5.66 1.83 -8.11
CA VAL A 43 6.13 1.79 -9.51
C VAL A 43 5.77 3.05 -10.30
N VAL A 44 4.61 3.64 -10.06
CA VAL A 44 4.20 4.87 -10.78
C VAL A 44 4.89 6.12 -10.19
N THR A 45 5.36 6.05 -8.95
CA THR A 45 5.97 7.20 -8.25
C THR A 45 7.49 7.26 -8.43
N TRP A 46 8.15 6.11 -8.58
CA TRP A 46 9.61 5.95 -8.58
C TRP A 46 10.10 5.18 -9.80
#